data_AF-A0A3D5CIC9-F1
#
_entry.id   AF-A0A3D5CIC9-F1
#
_cell.length_a   1.000
_cell.length_b   1.000
_cell.length_c   1.000
_cell.angle_alpha   90.00
_cell.angle_beta   90.00
_cell.angle_gamma   90.00
#
_symmetry.space_group_name_H-M   'P 1'
#
loop_
_entity.id
_entity.type
_entity.pdbx_description
1 polymer ?
#
loop_
_entity_poly.entity_id
_entity_poly.type
_entity_poly.pdbx_seq_one_letter_code
_entity_poly.pdbx_strand_id
1 'polypeptide(L)'
;LDYLGIRDSKLPKLASVVIELDDEPVGILLRQTDARPLSRPQCSWCNDVQLPNDVVMFAAKRAGDAGRRGDTVGILVCENFECSVNVRKLPPSAYLGFDREAARDRRIEALRANVTEFARSVRDGA
;
A
#
# COMPACT_ATOMS: atom_id res chain seq x y z
N LEU A 1 5.41 8.40 9.70
CA LEU A 1 4.40 7.74 8.84
C LEU A 1 4.87 7.94 7.41
N ASP A 2 4.73 6.96 6.51
CA ASP A 2 5.21 7.10 5.11
C ASP A 2 4.10 7.45 4.11
N TYR A 3 2.83 7.26 4.51
CA TYR A 3 1.62 7.73 3.82
C TYR A 3 0.47 7.70 4.82
N LEU A 4 -0.58 8.49 4.61
CA LEU A 4 -1.78 8.48 5.45
C LEU A 4 -2.86 7.60 4.82
N GLY A 5 -3.36 6.60 5.54
CA GLY A 5 -4.50 5.78 5.11
C GLY A 5 -5.70 5.97 6.04
N ILE A 6 -6.87 6.18 5.46
CA ILE A 6 -8.11 6.45 6.19
C ILE A 6 -9.19 5.50 5.69
N ARG A 7 -9.87 4.84 6.64
CA ARG A 7 -11.11 4.08 6.38
C ARG A 7 -12.27 4.74 7.10
N ASP A 8 -13.40 4.79 6.41
CA ASP A 8 -14.66 5.25 6.99
C ASP A 8 -15.46 4.04 7.51
N SER A 9 -15.80 4.04 8.79
CA SER A 9 -16.61 2.98 9.40
C SER A 9 -18.03 2.92 8.85
N LYS A 10 -18.56 4.04 8.33
CA LYS A 10 -19.88 4.13 7.70
C LYS A 10 -19.84 3.68 6.24
N LEU A 11 -18.68 3.78 5.58
CA LEU A 11 -18.48 3.39 4.19
C LEU A 11 -17.31 2.39 4.12
N PRO A 12 -17.48 1.18 4.68
CA PRO A 12 -16.36 0.25 4.85
C PRO A 12 -15.69 -0.11 3.52
N LYS A 13 -16.42 -0.16 2.40
CA LYS A 13 -15.80 -0.46 1.09
C LYS A 13 -14.98 0.69 0.51
N LEU A 14 -15.03 1.89 1.08
CA LEU A 14 -14.25 3.03 0.63
C LEU A 14 -13.12 3.31 1.62
N ALA A 15 -11.99 3.66 1.04
CA ALA A 15 -10.84 4.14 1.76
C ALA A 15 -10.20 5.28 0.97
N SER A 16 -9.42 6.11 1.65
CA SER A 16 -8.59 7.10 0.98
C SER A 16 -7.18 6.99 1.50
N VAL A 17 -6.22 7.28 0.62
CA VAL A 17 -4.82 7.41 0.99
C VAL A 17 -4.28 8.75 0.53
N VAL A 18 -3.39 9.34 1.31
CA VAL A 18 -2.62 10.52 0.95
C VAL A 18 -1.15 10.12 0.92
N ILE A 19 -0.54 10.28 -0.25
CA ILE A 19 0.84 9.89 -0.54
C ILE A 19 1.56 11.14 -1.01
N GLU A 20 2.77 11.36 -0.50
CA GLU A 20 3.65 12.42 -0.99
C GLU A 20 4.28 11.96 -2.30
N LEU A 21 4.07 12.74 -3.36
CA LEU A 21 4.56 12.45 -4.70
C LEU A 21 5.12 13.75 -5.29
N ASP A 22 6.42 13.73 -5.61
CA ASP A 22 7.13 14.89 -6.16
C ASP A 22 6.97 16.15 -5.26
N ASP A 23 7.12 15.95 -3.94
CA ASP A 23 6.94 16.96 -2.87
C ASP A 23 5.50 17.53 -2.74
N GLU A 24 4.51 16.93 -3.40
CA GLU A 24 3.11 17.32 -3.32
C GLU A 24 2.23 16.20 -2.74
N PRO A 25 1.23 16.52 -1.90
CA PRO A 25 0.29 15.53 -1.39
C PRO A 25 -0.72 15.13 -2.47
N VAL A 26 -0.76 13.84 -2.79
CA VAL A 26 -1.72 13.23 -3.72
C VAL A 26 -2.71 12.36 -2.95
N GLY A 27 -3.99 12.73 -3.04
CA GLY A 27 -5.11 11.96 -2.47
C GLY A 27 -5.68 10.97 -3.48
N ILE A 28 -5.77 9.69 -3.10
CA ILE A 28 -6.32 8.63 -3.95
C ILE A 28 -7.49 7.96 -3.21
N LEU A 29 -8.64 7.88 -3.89
CA LEU A 29 -9.79 7.11 -3.43
C LEU A 29 -9.63 5.65 -3.84
N LEU A 30 -9.76 4.76 -2.87
CA LEU A 30 -9.68 3.32 -3.02
C LEU A 30 -11.05 2.69 -2.74
N ARG A 31 -11.40 1.68 -3.52
CA ARG A 31 -12.57 0.83 -3.28
C ARG A 31 -12.12 -0.60 -3.02
N GLN A 32 -12.45 -1.14 -1.85
CA GLN A 32 -12.20 -2.55 -1.54
C GLN A 32 -13.11 -3.43 -2.41
N THR A 33 -12.53 -4.46 -3.02
CA THR A 33 -13.30 -5.44 -3.80
C THR A 33 -13.94 -6.47 -2.87
N ASP A 34 -15.06 -7.05 -3.28
CA ASP A 34 -15.74 -8.12 -2.52
C ASP A 34 -14.98 -9.45 -2.54
N ALA A 35 -14.08 -9.63 -3.50
CA ALA A 35 -13.21 -10.78 -3.57
C ALA A 35 -12.23 -10.77 -2.38
N ARG A 36 -12.40 -11.71 -1.45
CA ARG A 36 -11.38 -12.01 -0.45
C ARG A 36 -10.43 -13.07 -1.02
N PRO A 37 -9.10 -12.84 -0.94
CA PRO A 37 -8.10 -13.83 -1.32
C PRO A 37 -8.33 -15.16 -0.57
N LEU A 38 -8.20 -16.30 -1.27
CA LEU A 38 -8.36 -17.64 -0.68
C LEU A 38 -7.23 -17.99 0.31
N SER A 39 -6.06 -17.38 0.13
CA SER A 39 -4.91 -17.43 1.03
C SER A 39 -4.48 -16.02 1.36
N ARG A 40 -3.86 -15.78 2.52
CA ARG A 40 -3.32 -14.46 2.87
C ARG A 40 -2.26 -14.03 1.84
N PRO A 41 -2.55 -13.06 0.96
CA PRO A 41 -1.58 -12.65 -0.04
C PRO A 41 -0.55 -11.74 0.59
N GLN A 42 0.57 -11.54 -0.10
CA GLN A 42 1.52 -10.51 0.29
C GLN A 42 0.95 -9.12 -0.02
N CYS A 43 1.18 -8.18 0.89
CA CYS A 43 0.86 -6.77 0.66
C CYS A 43 1.89 -6.17 -0.31
N SER A 44 1.41 -5.57 -1.40
CA SER A 44 2.23 -4.95 -2.45
C SER A 44 3.02 -3.71 -1.98
N TRP A 45 2.70 -3.14 -0.82
CA TRP A 45 3.37 -1.96 -0.28
C TRP A 45 4.48 -2.30 0.70
N CYS A 46 4.16 -3.00 1.78
CA CYS A 46 5.17 -3.33 2.80
C CYS A 46 6.00 -4.57 2.48
N ASN A 47 5.55 -5.42 1.54
CA ASN A 47 6.17 -6.68 1.14
C ASN A 47 6.58 -7.59 2.32
N ASP A 48 5.92 -7.42 3.48
CA ASP A 48 6.22 -8.21 4.66
C ASP A 48 5.63 -9.63 4.48
N VAL A 49 6.46 -10.64 4.66
CA VAL A 49 6.05 -12.06 4.57
C VAL A 49 5.56 -12.60 5.91
N GLN A 50 5.76 -11.86 7.00
CA GLN A 50 5.36 -12.22 8.36
C GLN A 50 4.20 -11.37 8.87
N LEU A 51 3.30 -10.98 7.96
CA LEU A 51 2.20 -10.09 8.28
C LEU A 51 1.30 -10.65 9.39
N PRO A 52 1.07 -9.87 10.46
CA PRO A 52 0.14 -10.24 11.53
C PRO A 52 -1.33 -9.93 11.18
N ASN A 53 -1.56 -9.16 10.12
CA ASN A 53 -2.86 -8.63 9.72
C ASN A 53 -3.28 -9.12 8.34
N ASP A 54 -4.56 -8.93 8.03
CA ASP A 54 -5.12 -9.30 6.74
C ASP A 54 -4.73 -8.32 5.63
N VAL A 55 -4.72 -8.85 4.40
CA VAL A 55 -4.44 -8.11 3.17
C VAL A 55 -5.65 -8.27 2.26
N VAL A 56 -6.15 -7.16 1.75
CA VAL A 56 -7.34 -7.11 0.89
C VAL A 56 -7.01 -6.44 -0.43
N MET A 57 -7.83 -6.71 -1.44
CA MET A 57 -7.70 -6.07 -2.75
C MET A 57 -8.49 -4.76 -2.77
N PHE A 58 -7.81 -3.69 -3.16
CA PHE A 58 -8.40 -2.40 -3.49
C PHE A 58 -8.28 -2.15 -4.99
N ALA A 59 -9.21 -1.35 -5.51
CA ALA A 59 -9.12 -0.77 -6.84
C ALA A 59 -9.11 0.76 -6.74
N ALA A 60 -8.22 1.40 -7.49
CA ALA A 60 -8.19 2.85 -7.70
C ALA A 60 -8.52 3.14 -9.17
N LYS A 61 -9.40 4.10 -9.42
CA LYS A 61 -9.65 4.60 -10.78
C LYS A 61 -8.47 5.47 -11.20
N ARG A 62 -7.89 5.24 -12.39
CA ARG A 62 -6.84 6.12 -12.92
C ARG A 62 -7.35 7.55 -13.10
N ALA A 63 -6.46 8.53 -13.11
CA ALA A 63 -6.79 9.91 -13.45
C ALA A 63 -7.00 10.06 -14.96
N GLY A 64 -7.53 11.22 -15.37
CA GLY A 64 -7.66 11.59 -16.78
C GLY A 64 -8.63 10.73 -17.61
N ASP A 65 -8.34 10.63 -18.91
CA ASP A 65 -9.17 9.90 -19.89
C ASP A 65 -9.22 8.40 -19.65
N ALA A 66 -8.10 7.79 -19.23
CA ALA A 66 -8.04 6.38 -18.88
C ALA A 66 -9.09 6.06 -17.80
N GLY A 67 -9.11 6.85 -16.72
CA GLY A 67 -10.14 6.78 -15.70
C GLY A 67 -11.55 6.98 -16.28
N ARG A 68 -11.78 8.03 -17.06
CA ARG A 68 -13.12 8.29 -17.65
C ARG A 68 -13.66 7.09 -18.45
N ARG A 69 -12.78 6.32 -19.11
CA ARG A 69 -13.13 5.09 -19.83
C ARG A 69 -13.27 3.84 -18.95
N GLY A 70 -13.03 3.96 -17.64
CA GLY A 70 -13.20 2.88 -16.68
C GLY A 70 -11.92 2.15 -16.29
N ASP A 71 -10.74 2.67 -16.65
CA ASP A 71 -9.47 2.05 -16.26
C ASP A 71 -9.22 2.19 -14.74
N THR A 72 -8.78 1.09 -14.14
CA THR A 72 -8.52 0.96 -12.71
C THR A 72 -7.25 0.18 -12.46
N VAL A 73 -6.51 0.56 -11.42
CA VAL A 73 -5.36 -0.17 -10.88
C VAL A 73 -5.82 -0.96 -9.66
N GLY A 74 -5.66 -2.29 -9.72
CA GLY A 74 -5.84 -3.17 -8.58
C GLY A 74 -4.56 -3.25 -7.73
N ILE A 75 -4.70 -3.27 -6.41
CA ILE A 75 -3.57 -3.34 -5.47
C ILE A 75 -3.93 -4.15 -4.22
N LEU A 76 -3.04 -5.03 -3.78
CA LEU A 76 -3.19 -5.79 -2.53
C LEU A 76 -2.52 -5.04 -1.39
N VAL A 77 -3.30 -4.61 -0.39
CA VAL A 77 -2.80 -3.76 0.71
C VAL A 77 -3.31 -4.29 2.05
N CYS A 78 -2.52 -4.09 3.10
CA CYS A 78 -2.94 -4.33 4.48
C CYS A 78 -4.31 -3.68 4.76
N GLU A 79 -5.25 -4.43 5.32
CA GLU A 79 -6.68 -4.07 5.39
C GLU A 79 -6.94 -2.72 6.08
N ASN A 80 -6.11 -2.33 7.05
CA ASN A 80 -6.23 -1.05 7.75
C ASN A 80 -4.99 -0.17 7.56
N PHE A 81 -4.27 -0.34 6.44
CA PHE A 81 -3.09 0.45 6.09
C PHE A 81 -1.95 0.38 7.12
N GLU A 82 -1.77 -0.78 7.75
CA GLU A 82 -0.76 -1.01 8.78
C GLU A 82 0.69 -1.02 8.25
N CYS A 83 0.89 -0.84 6.94
CA CYS A 83 2.17 -0.96 6.25
C CYS A 83 3.28 -0.14 6.92
N SER A 84 3.02 1.12 7.26
CA SER A 84 3.99 1.99 7.95
C SER A 84 4.42 1.43 9.30
N VAL A 85 3.51 0.78 10.05
CA VAL A 85 3.85 0.13 11.33
C VAL A 85 4.64 -1.14 11.07
N ASN A 86 4.24 -1.94 10.08
CA ASN A 86 4.85 -3.23 9.79
C ASN A 86 6.31 -3.11 9.35
N VAL A 87 6.64 -2.17 8.46
CA VAL A 87 8.04 -2.00 7.99
C VAL A 87 9.01 -1.50 9.06
N ARG A 88 8.50 -0.92 10.16
CA ARG A 88 9.32 -0.43 11.28
C ARG A 88 9.64 -1.50 12.31
N LYS A 89 9.01 -2.68 12.24
CA LYS A 89 9.34 -3.81 13.10
C LYS A 89 10.67 -4.42 12.65
N LEU A 90 11.55 -4.71 13.61
CA LEU A 90 12.80 -5.41 13.31
C LEU A 90 12.49 -6.81 12.77
N PRO A 91 12.92 -7.15 11.54
CA PRO A 91 12.74 -8.51 11.03
C PRO A 91 13.51 -9.52 11.89
N PRO A 92 13.18 -10.81 11.85
CA PRO A 92 14.00 -11.85 12.44
C PRO A 92 15.40 -11.85 11.82
N SER A 93 16.37 -12.39 12.56
CA SER A 93 17.72 -12.54 12.01
C SER A 93 17.70 -13.59 10.90
N ALA A 94 18.07 -13.21 9.68
CA ALA A 94 18.15 -14.15 8.56
C ALA A 94 19.39 -15.06 8.66
N TYR A 95 20.48 -14.55 9.24
CA TYR A 95 21.75 -15.25 9.44
C TYR A 95 22.56 -14.59 10.59
N LEU A 96 23.67 -15.20 10.99
CA LEU A 96 24.57 -14.66 12.02
C LEU A 96 25.25 -13.37 11.52
N GLY A 97 25.14 -12.28 12.28
CA GLY A 97 25.66 -10.97 11.87
C GLY A 97 24.72 -10.21 10.92
N PHE A 98 23.47 -10.66 10.74
CA PHE A 98 22.48 -9.91 9.97
C PHE A 98 22.14 -8.58 10.64
N ASP A 99 22.38 -7.49 9.92
CA ASP A 99 22.00 -6.15 10.36
C ASP A 99 20.49 -5.94 10.20
N ARG A 100 19.77 -6.15 11.31
CA ARG A 100 18.32 -6.03 11.39
C ARG A 100 17.85 -4.59 11.26
N GLU A 101 18.67 -3.61 11.65
CA GLU A 101 18.33 -2.20 11.56
C GLU A 101 18.43 -1.72 10.13
N ALA A 102 19.54 -2.02 9.44
CA ALA A 102 19.67 -1.75 8.02
C ALA A 102 18.57 -2.46 7.20
N ALA A 103 18.19 -3.68 7.59
CA ALA A 103 17.08 -4.38 6.95
C ALA A 103 15.72 -3.68 7.16
N ARG A 104 15.46 -3.14 8.37
CA ARG A 104 14.27 -2.33 8.64
C ARG A 104 14.27 -1.07 7.78
N ASP A 105 15.40 -0.38 7.69
CA ASP A 105 15.49 0.89 6.95
C ASP A 105 15.24 0.67 5.45
N ARG A 106 15.78 -0.40 4.86
CA ARG A 106 15.46 -0.82 3.48
C ARG A 106 13.97 -1.11 3.28
N ARG A 107 13.27 -1.68 4.27
CA ARG A 107 11.82 -1.93 4.18
C ARG A 107 11.02 -0.62 4.19
N ILE A 108 11.47 0.37 4.95
CA ILE A 108 10.86 1.72 4.96
C ILE A 108 11.06 2.39 3.60
N GLU A 109 12.27 2.31 3.03
CA GLU A 109 12.56 2.83 1.69
C GLU A 109 11.73 2.13 0.60
N ALA A 110 11.65 0.80 0.65
CA ALA A 110 10.83 0.03 -0.28
C ALA A 110 9.34 0.41 -0.16
N LEU A 111 8.83 0.60 1.05
CA LEU A 111 7.45 1.08 1.25
C LEU A 111 7.21 2.40 0.53
N ARG A 112 8.11 3.38 0.72
CA ARG A 112 8.02 4.70 0.07
C ARG A 112 8.03 4.56 -1.45
N ALA A 113 8.98 3.80 -2.00
CA ALA A 113 9.07 3.56 -3.43
C ALA A 113 7.78 2.92 -4.00
N ASN A 114 7.24 1.91 -3.31
CA ASN A 114 6.04 1.20 -3.75
C ASN A 114 4.79 2.08 -3.71
N VAL A 115 4.60 2.91 -2.68
CA VAL A 115 3.45 3.82 -2.61
C VAL A 115 3.55 4.94 -3.63
N THR A 116 4.75 5.49 -3.85
CA THR A 116 4.99 6.51 -4.87
C THR A 116 4.76 5.95 -6.26
N GLU A 117 5.23 4.73 -6.56
CA GLU A 117 4.98 4.08 -7.85
C GLU A 117 3.50 3.81 -8.09
N PHE A 118 2.78 3.34 -7.06
CA PHE A 118 1.33 3.19 -7.14
C PHE A 118 0.65 4.55 -7.42
N ALA A 119 1.06 5.61 -6.73
CA ALA A 119 0.49 6.94 -6.94
C ALA A 119 0.75 7.46 -8.36
N ARG A 120 1.97 7.29 -8.90
CA ARG A 120 2.29 7.59 -10.31
C ARG A 120 1.43 6.78 -11.27
N SER A 121 1.28 5.48 -11.04
CA SER A 121 0.42 4.64 -11.87
C SER A 121 -1.02 5.16 -11.94
N VAL A 122 -1.56 5.63 -10.80
CA VAL A 122 -2.91 6.19 -10.75
C VAL A 122 -2.97 7.58 -11.41
N ARG A 123 -2.00 8.45 -11.14
CA ARG A 123 -1.95 9.86 -11.62
C ARG A 123 -1.69 9.95 -13.12
N ASP A 124 -0.73 9.19 -13.63
CA ASP A 124 -0.14 9.43 -14.95
C ASP A 124 -0.91 8.69 -16.07
N GLY A 125 -1.86 7.82 -15.72
CA GLY A 125 -2.91 7.37 -16.64
C GLY A 125 -2.42 6.62 -17.90
N ALA A 126 -1.32 5.87 -17.80
CA ALA A 126 -0.75 5.08 -18.90
C ALA A 126 -1.69 3.99 -19.42
#